data_AF-U4QV58-F1
#
_entry.id   AF-U4QV58-F1
#
_cell.length_a   1.000
_cell.length_b   1.000
_cell.length_c   1.000
_cell.angle_alpha   90.00
_cell.angle_beta   90.00
_cell.angle_gamma   90.00
#
_symmetry.space_group_name_H-M   'P 1'
#
loop_
_entity.id
_entity.type
_entity.pdbx_description
1 polymer ?
#
loop_
_entity_poly.entity_id
_entity_poly.type
_entity_poly.pdbx_seq_one_letter_code
_entity_poly.pdbx_strand_id
1 'polypeptide(L)'
;MLVVVVVLLIFGINPGWNIFSFPIALILIMVNGYWVAILLGILGARYRDILQMVANVVQILFFLTPVMWSTASLQSKEWLLNLNPLYHVLAIMRNSLLGGPFPLISWGIVILMAFFLGLLALWLLSLYSP
;
A
#
# COMPACT_ATOMS: atom_id res chain seq x y z
N MET A 1 -6.50 5.70 -12.93
CA MET A 1 -5.41 6.20 -13.80
C MET A 1 -5.84 7.39 -14.63
N LEU A 2 -6.96 7.34 -15.36
CA LEU A 2 -7.46 8.46 -16.16
C LEU A 2 -7.63 9.76 -15.36
N VAL A 3 -8.24 9.68 -14.16
CA VAL A 3 -8.36 10.83 -13.24
C VAL A 3 -7.00 11.42 -12.85
N VAL A 4 -6.00 10.58 -12.57
CA VAL A 4 -4.66 11.03 -12.16
C VAL A 4 -3.97 11.77 -13.30
N VAL A 5 -4.06 11.26 -14.53
CA VAL A 5 -3.47 11.90 -15.73
C VAL A 5 -4.12 13.27 -15.96
N VAL A 6 -5.45 13.36 -15.86
CA VAL A 6 -6.18 14.62 -16.02
C VAL A 6 -5.76 15.64 -14.95
N VAL A 7 -5.64 15.21 -13.69
CA VAL A 7 -5.17 16.07 -12.59
C VAL A 7 -3.74 16.55 -12.84
N LEU A 8 -2.81 15.67 -13.21
CA LEU A 8 -1.42 16.06 -13.47
C LEU A 8 -1.30 17.08 -14.61
N LEU A 9 -2.11 16.95 -15.66
CA LEU A 9 -2.16 17.90 -16.77
C LEU A 9 -2.73 19.26 -16.36
N ILE A 10 -3.81 19.28 -15.57
CA ILE A 10 -4.44 20.53 -15.09
C ILE A 10 -3.49 21.27 -14.13
N PHE A 11 -2.82 20.55 -13.23
CA PHE A 11 -1.91 21.14 -12.24
C PHE A 11 -0.49 21.39 -12.77
N GLY A 12 -0.20 21.04 -14.03
CA GLY A 12 1.12 21.24 -14.64
C GLY A 12 2.26 20.52 -13.94
N ILE A 13 1.96 19.46 -13.18
CA ILE A 13 2.96 18.72 -12.41
C ILE A 13 3.76 17.87 -13.39
N ASN A 14 5.05 18.15 -13.50
CA ASN A 14 5.97 17.33 -14.28
C ASN A 14 6.67 16.32 -13.35
N PRO A 15 6.26 15.04 -13.35
CA PRO A 15 6.86 14.02 -12.49
C PRO A 15 8.32 13.69 -12.84
N GLY A 16 8.84 14.19 -13.98
CA GLY A 16 10.20 13.90 -14.42
C GLY A 16 10.45 12.40 -14.59
N TRP A 17 11.69 11.97 -14.31
CA TRP A 17 12.11 10.57 -14.43
C TRP A 17 11.45 9.62 -13.40
N ASN A 18 10.85 10.16 -12.35
CA ASN A 18 10.21 9.35 -11.32
C ASN A 18 8.95 8.64 -11.83
N ILE A 19 8.36 9.09 -12.95
CA ILE A 19 7.20 8.43 -13.55
C ILE A 19 7.52 6.99 -13.99
N PHE A 20 8.76 6.68 -14.33
CA PHE A 20 9.17 5.31 -14.68
C PHE A 20 9.11 4.34 -13.49
N SER A 21 9.17 4.86 -12.25
CA SER A 21 9.01 4.04 -11.05
C SER A 21 7.54 3.70 -10.77
N PHE A 22 6.58 4.40 -11.40
CA PHE A 22 5.16 4.23 -11.15
C PHE A 22 4.61 2.83 -11.52
N PRO A 23 4.90 2.25 -12.70
CA PRO A 23 4.46 0.89 -13.02
C PRO A 23 4.98 -0.15 -12.01
N ILE A 24 6.22 0.03 -11.54
CA ILE A 24 6.85 -0.88 -10.59
C ILE A 24 6.15 -0.76 -9.23
N ALA A 25 5.89 0.47 -8.76
CA ALA A 25 5.12 0.72 -7.55
C ALA A 25 3.73 0.09 -7.61
N LEU A 26 3.05 0.22 -8.76
CA LEU A 26 1.72 -0.35 -8.97
C LEU A 26 1.74 -1.88 -8.89
N ILE A 27 2.69 -2.53 -9.56
CA ILE A 27 2.86 -3.99 -9.49
C ILE A 27 3.10 -4.43 -8.04
N LEU A 28 3.97 -3.72 -7.32
CA LEU A 28 4.29 -4.05 -5.93
C LEU A 28 3.05 -4.00 -5.02
N ILE A 29 2.17 -3.04 -5.26
CA ILE A 29 0.90 -2.90 -4.51
C ILE A 29 -0.09 -3.99 -4.90
N MET A 30 -0.19 -4.32 -6.19
CA MET A 30 -1.04 -5.41 -6.65
C MET A 30 -0.61 -6.75 -6.05
N VAL A 31 0.69 -7.01 -5.99
CA VAL A 31 1.24 -8.23 -5.36
C VAL A 31 0.91 -8.27 -3.86
N ASN A 32 1.12 -7.18 -3.13
CA ASN A 32 0.75 -7.11 -1.71
C ASN A 32 -0.76 -7.31 -1.50
N GLY A 33 -1.59 -6.63 -2.30
CA GLY A 33 -3.05 -6.77 -2.25
C GLY A 33 -3.51 -8.19 -2.56
N TYR A 34 -2.86 -8.86 -3.51
CA TYR A 34 -3.12 -10.26 -3.85
C TYR A 34 -2.85 -11.20 -2.68
N TRP A 35 -1.70 -11.05 -1.99
CA TRP A 35 -1.39 -11.86 -0.81
C TRP A 35 -2.37 -11.62 0.33
N VAL A 36 -2.72 -10.36 0.59
CA VAL A 36 -3.73 -10.01 1.60
C VAL A 36 -5.09 -10.63 1.25
N ALA A 37 -5.49 -10.60 -0.03
CA ALA A 37 -6.75 -11.20 -0.48
C ALA A 37 -6.77 -12.72 -0.27
N ILE A 38 -5.66 -13.42 -0.53
CA ILE A 38 -5.54 -14.86 -0.23
C ILE A 38 -5.70 -15.12 1.26
N LEU A 39 -4.95 -14.40 2.10
CA LEU A 39 -5.00 -14.57 3.56
C LEU A 39 -6.41 -14.33 4.11
N LEU A 40 -7.06 -13.25 3.68
CA LEU A 40 -8.43 -12.94 4.06
C LEU A 40 -9.44 -13.94 3.48
N GLY A 41 -9.18 -14.50 2.29
CA GLY A 41 -10.01 -15.54 1.68
C GLY A 41 -10.00 -16.84 2.50
N ILE A 42 -8.81 -17.27 2.95
CA ILE A 42 -8.66 -18.44 3.83
C ILE A 42 -9.39 -18.20 5.17
N LEU A 43 -9.18 -17.03 5.78
CA LEU A 43 -9.85 -16.67 7.03
C LEU A 43 -11.37 -16.57 6.87
N GLY A 44 -11.83 -15.97 5.77
CA GLY A 44 -13.25 -15.81 5.44
C GLY A 44 -13.96 -17.11 5.14
N ALA A 45 -13.27 -18.10 4.56
CA ALA A 45 -13.80 -19.44 4.35
C ALA A 45 -14.09 -20.17 5.68
N ARG A 46 -13.25 -19.93 6.71
CA ARG A 46 -13.44 -20.49 8.05
C ARG A 46 -14.40 -19.69 8.92
N TYR A 47 -14.31 -18.36 8.85
CA TYR A 47 -15.10 -17.42 9.65
C TYR A 47 -15.70 -16.35 8.73
N ARG A 48 -16.94 -16.60 8.27
CA ARG A 48 -17.63 -15.73 7.30
C ARG A 48 -17.79 -14.29 7.80
N ASP A 49 -17.89 -14.09 9.11
CA ASP A 49 -18.05 -12.77 9.74
C ASP A 49 -16.82 -11.87 9.53
N ILE A 50 -15.62 -12.46 9.37
CA ILE A 50 -14.39 -11.71 9.13
C ILE A 50 -14.49 -10.90 7.83
N LEU A 51 -15.07 -11.48 6.77
CA LEU A 51 -15.23 -10.78 5.48
C LEU A 51 -16.05 -9.50 5.63
N GLN A 52 -17.08 -9.53 6.48
CA GLN A 52 -17.94 -8.37 6.72
C GLN A 52 -17.22 -7.31 7.59
N MET A 53 -16.39 -7.73 8.54
CA MET A 53 -15.60 -6.83 9.38
C MET A 53 -14.47 -6.14 8.62
N VAL A 54 -13.88 -6.78 7.61
CA VAL A 54 -12.78 -6.21 6.80
C VAL A 54 -13.17 -4.85 6.21
N ALA A 55 -14.41 -4.67 5.75
CA ALA A 55 -14.86 -3.39 5.22
C ALA A 55 -14.74 -2.25 6.24
N ASN A 56 -15.17 -2.51 7.49
CA ASN A 56 -15.06 -1.54 8.58
C ASN A 56 -13.59 -1.29 8.97
N VAL A 57 -12.76 -2.33 8.98
CA VAL A 57 -11.33 -2.21 9.26
C VAL A 57 -10.64 -1.35 8.21
N VAL A 58 -10.91 -1.58 6.92
CA VAL A 58 -10.37 -0.76 5.83
C VAL A 58 -10.77 0.71 5.97
N GLN A 59 -12.03 0.97 6.37
CA GLN A 59 -12.48 2.34 6.63
C GLN A 59 -11.68 3.01 7.75
N ILE A 60 -11.42 2.32 8.86
CA ILE A 60 -10.58 2.82 9.95
C ILE A 60 -9.13 3.04 9.48
N LEU A 61 -8.58 2.11 8.69
CA LEU A 61 -7.22 2.21 8.12
C LEU A 61 -7.04 3.45 7.23
N PHE A 62 -8.10 3.87 6.52
CA PHE A 62 -8.08 5.10 5.72
C PHE A 62 -7.89 6.37 6.57
N PHE A 63 -8.41 6.39 7.80
CA PHE A 63 -8.20 7.50 8.73
C PHE A 63 -6.82 7.45 9.40
N LEU A 64 -6.32 6.24 9.69
CA LEU A 64 -4.99 6.02 10.26
C LEU A 64 -3.86 6.34 9.27
N THR A 65 -4.13 6.21 7.97
CA THR A 65 -3.17 6.59 6.93
C THR A 65 -3.30 8.08 6.58
N PRO A 66 -2.18 8.76 6.23
CA PRO A 66 -2.19 10.16 5.85
C PRO A 66 -2.72 10.34 4.40
N VAL A 67 -3.93 9.83 4.17
CA VAL A 67 -4.71 10.07 2.95
C VAL A 67 -5.58 11.30 3.14
N MET A 68 -6.24 11.40 4.30
CA MET A 68 -7.17 12.49 4.64
C MET A 68 -6.47 13.70 5.29
N TRP A 69 -5.24 13.53 5.76
CA TRP A 69 -4.49 14.54 6.50
C TRP A 69 -3.03 14.60 6.03
N SER A 70 -2.43 15.78 6.17
CA SER A 70 -1.05 16.03 5.74
C SER A 70 -0.06 15.59 6.83
N THR A 71 1.01 14.92 6.42
CA THR A 71 2.12 14.54 7.30
C THR A 71 2.85 15.76 7.90
N ALA A 72 2.74 16.93 7.28
CA ALA A 72 3.35 18.18 7.76
C ALA A 72 2.84 18.63 9.14
N SER A 73 1.66 18.17 9.55
CA SER A 73 1.07 18.48 10.86
C SER A 73 1.69 17.69 12.02
N LEU A 74 2.53 16.68 11.75
CA LEU A 74 3.05 15.73 12.73
C LEU A 74 4.52 15.96 13.13
N GLN A 75 5.07 17.16 12.93
CA GLN A 75 6.51 17.52 13.04
C GLN A 75 7.36 16.79 14.11
N SER A 76 6.83 16.48 15.31
CA SER A 76 7.56 15.79 16.38
C SER A 76 7.34 14.26 16.48
N LYS A 77 6.43 13.70 15.70
CA LYS A 77 5.98 12.29 15.77
C LYS A 77 6.09 11.55 14.44
N GLU A 78 6.96 12.00 13.53
CA GLU A 78 7.18 11.35 12.22
C GLU A 78 7.59 9.87 12.33
N TRP A 79 8.20 9.47 13.44
CA TRP A 79 8.53 8.06 13.69
C TRP A 79 7.29 7.14 13.77
N LEU A 80 6.14 7.65 14.23
CA LEU A 80 4.88 6.89 14.24
C LEU A 80 4.37 6.62 12.82
N LEU A 81 4.63 7.54 11.89
CA LEU A 81 4.27 7.37 10.48
C LEU A 81 5.11 6.27 9.83
N ASN A 82 6.41 6.23 10.13
CA ASN A 82 7.33 5.22 9.60
C ASN A 82 7.09 3.81 10.19
N LEU A 83 6.32 3.68 11.27
CA LEU A 83 5.90 2.37 11.78
C LEU A 83 4.72 1.78 11.03
N ASN A 84 3.99 2.59 10.24
CA ASN A 84 2.81 2.13 9.52
C ASN A 84 3.19 1.60 8.12
N PRO A 85 3.07 0.30 7.82
CA PRO A 85 3.41 -0.25 6.50
C PRO A 85 2.57 0.34 5.37
N LEU A 86 1.31 0.70 5.64
CA LEU A 86 0.42 1.31 4.65
C LEU A 86 0.86 2.73 4.27
N TYR A 87 1.55 3.43 5.16
CA TYR A 87 2.16 4.72 4.84
C TYR A 87 3.22 4.56 3.75
N HIS A 88 4.09 3.56 3.84
CA HIS A 88 5.14 3.31 2.84
C HIS A 88 4.55 2.98 1.46
N VAL A 89 3.46 2.22 1.43
CA VAL A 89 2.72 1.93 0.19
C VAL A 89 2.23 3.22 -0.48
N LEU A 90 1.61 4.12 0.30
CA LEU A 90 1.11 5.41 -0.21
C LEU A 90 2.26 6.34 -0.62
N ALA A 91 3.34 6.38 0.17
CA ALA A 91 4.49 7.25 -0.07
C ALA A 91 5.17 6.95 -1.41
N ILE A 92 5.34 5.66 -1.73
CA ILE A 92 5.91 5.25 -3.03
C ILE A 92 5.00 5.69 -4.17
N MET A 93 3.70 5.40 -4.12
CA MET A 93 2.76 5.78 -5.20
C MET A 93 2.69 7.28 -5.40
N ARG A 94 2.57 8.01 -4.29
CA ARG A 94 2.50 9.46 -4.29
C ARG A 94 3.77 10.07 -4.90
N ASN A 95 4.94 9.64 -4.47
CA ASN A 95 6.20 10.23 -4.96
C ASN A 95 6.47 9.85 -6.41
N SER A 96 6.12 8.63 -6.84
CA SER A 96 6.21 8.22 -8.25
C SER A 96 5.30 9.03 -9.18
N LEU A 97 4.13 9.47 -8.70
CA LEU A 97 3.17 10.27 -9.49
C LEU A 97 3.44 11.77 -9.45
N LEU A 98 3.90 12.30 -8.31
CA LEU A 98 4.10 13.74 -8.11
C LEU A 98 5.53 14.21 -8.40
N GLY A 99 6.42 13.30 -8.80
CA GLY A 99 7.84 13.62 -9.02
C GLY A 99 8.64 13.84 -7.73
N GLY A 100 8.15 13.34 -6.59
CA GLY A 100 8.80 13.46 -5.29
C GLY A 100 10.08 12.62 -5.16
N PRO A 101 10.84 12.78 -4.06
CA PRO A 101 12.07 12.02 -3.84
C PRO A 101 11.79 10.51 -3.79
N PHE A 102 12.71 9.70 -4.31
CA PHE A 102 12.61 8.24 -4.29
C PHE A 102 12.89 7.70 -2.87
N PRO A 103 11.87 7.27 -2.11
CA PRO A 103 12.05 6.96 -0.69
C PRO A 103 12.56 5.52 -0.53
N LEU A 104 13.88 5.32 -0.61
CA LEU A 104 14.54 4.00 -0.57
C LEU A 104 14.05 3.09 0.59
N ILE A 105 13.88 3.66 1.78
CA ILE A 105 13.38 2.93 2.96
C ILE A 105 11.97 2.40 2.73
N SER A 106 11.08 3.23 2.17
CA SER A 106 9.70 2.83 1.89
C SER A 106 9.66 1.71 0.85
N TRP A 107 10.47 1.84 -0.22
CA TRP A 107 10.61 0.79 -1.23
C TRP A 107 11.08 -0.53 -0.62
N GLY A 108 12.12 -0.51 0.22
CA GLY A 108 12.59 -1.69 0.93
C GLY A 108 11.50 -2.32 1.81
N ILE A 109 10.77 -1.51 2.56
CA ILE A 109 9.70 -1.98 3.45
C ILE A 109 8.56 -2.63 2.66
N VAL A 110 8.11 -2.05 1.55
CA VAL A 110 7.01 -2.63 0.75
C VAL A 110 7.44 -3.91 0.03
N ILE A 111 8.70 -4.01 -0.38
CA ILE A 111 9.26 -5.26 -0.93
C ILE A 111 9.32 -6.35 0.15
N LEU A 112 9.84 -6.02 1.34
CA LEU A 112 9.86 -6.95 2.47
C LEU A 112 8.44 -7.38 2.85
N MET A 113 7.49 -6.45 2.88
CA MET A 113 6.08 -6.74 3.13
C MET A 113 5.54 -7.74 2.10
N ALA A 114 5.81 -7.53 0.81
CA ALA A 114 5.40 -8.46 -0.26
C ALA A 114 5.99 -9.86 -0.05
N PHE A 115 7.27 -9.92 0.34
CA PHE A 115 7.98 -11.18 0.57
C PHE A 115 7.42 -11.94 1.77
N PHE A 116 7.26 -11.29 2.92
CA PHE A 116 6.74 -11.92 4.13
C PHE A 116 5.27 -12.31 4.02
N LEU A 117 4.43 -11.44 3.43
CA LEU A 117 3.02 -11.77 3.18
C LEU A 117 2.89 -12.94 2.20
N GLY A 118 3.71 -12.96 1.14
CA GLY A 118 3.75 -14.06 0.19
C GLY A 118 4.19 -15.36 0.85
N LEU A 119 5.25 -15.34 1.65
CA LEU A 119 5.72 -16.51 2.37
C LEU A 119 4.66 -17.05 3.34
N LEU A 120 4.00 -16.17 4.09
CA LEU A 120 2.91 -16.55 5.00
C LEU A 120 1.70 -17.13 4.25
N ALA A 121 1.30 -16.50 3.14
CA ALA A 121 0.17 -16.94 2.33
C ALA A 121 0.43 -18.30 1.69
N LEU A 122 1.62 -18.48 1.09
CA LEU A 122 2.03 -19.76 0.51
C LEU A 122 2.16 -20.86 1.56
N TRP A 123 2.72 -20.55 2.72
CA TRP A 123 2.81 -21.50 3.83
C TRP A 123 1.43 -21.95 4.30
N LEU A 124 0.49 -21.03 4.50
CA LEU A 124 -0.89 -21.37 4.86
C LEU A 124 -1.60 -22.17 3.78
N LEU A 125 -1.39 -21.85 2.50
CA LEU A 125 -1.94 -22.63 1.38
C LEU A 125 -1.36 -24.04 1.33
N SER A 126 -0.07 -24.22 1.63
CA SER A 126 0.57 -25.53 1.66
C SER A 126 0.00 -26.43 2.75
N LEU A 127 -0.47 -25.86 3.86
CA LEU A 127 -1.13 -26.61 4.93
C LEU A 127 -2.54 -27.09 4.54
N TYR A 128 -3.20 -26.39 3.61
CA TYR A 128 -4.56 -26.70 3.14
C TYR A 128 -4.59 -27.43 1.79
N SER A 129 -3.44 -27.58 1.13
CA SER A 129 -3.31 -28.36 -0.11
C SER A 129 -3.15 -29.85 0.26
N PRO A 130 -4.03 -30.74 -0.22
CA PRO A 130 -4.00 -32.17 0.11
C PRO A 130 -2.78 -32.91 -0.46
#